data_AF-A0A955P3U6-F1
#
_entry.id   AF-A0A955P3U6-F1
#
_cell.length_a   1.000
_cell.length_b   1.000
_cell.length_c   1.000
_cell.angle_alpha   90.00
_cell.angle_beta   90.00
_cell.angle_gamma   90.00
#
_symmetry.space_group_name_H-M   'P 1'
#
loop_
_entity.id
_entity.type
_entity.pdbx_description
1 polymer ?
#
loop_
_entity_poly.entity_id
_entity_poly.type
_entity_poly.pdbx_seq_one_letter_code
_entity_poly.pdbx_strand_id
1 'polypeptide(L)'
;MKAFVSLVLTLSYLSTLCAGDLTYSASQLTHGPKHHFFGYIGQSLTIPWNQSGRFILCLETDFHDHMPRPNEPAKVCVVDTKDGNRIIPLDESRAYNFQQGTMFYWNPASAEHQFFFNDRDPDTGKVFTVLYDLDDRKRVHEYRFEETPVGNSGVAPNGESFLAINYARMDRLRPVTG
;
A
#
# COMPACT_ATOMS: atom_id res chain seq x y z
N MET A 1 -50.73 -10.45 -25.27
CA MET A 1 -50.23 -9.66 -24.11
C MET A 1 -50.28 -10.38 -22.77
N LYS A 2 -51.29 -11.22 -22.46
CA LYS A 2 -51.35 -11.92 -21.15
C LYS A 2 -50.41 -13.15 -21.01
N ALA A 3 -50.01 -13.78 -22.12
CA ALA A 3 -49.11 -14.94 -22.08
C ALA A 3 -47.61 -14.58 -21.87
N PHE A 4 -47.20 -13.39 -22.30
CA PHE A 4 -45.79 -12.95 -22.21
C PHE A 4 -45.40 -12.54 -20.77
N VAL A 5 -46.37 -12.05 -20.00
CA VAL A 5 -46.17 -11.64 -18.60
C VAL A 5 -45.95 -12.84 -17.67
N SER A 6 -46.55 -14.00 -17.99
CA SER A 6 -46.40 -15.22 -17.16
C SER A 6 -45.01 -15.87 -17.28
N LEU A 7 -44.35 -15.73 -18.44
CA LEU A 7 -43.03 -16.31 -18.70
C LEU A 7 -41.90 -15.52 -18.01
N VAL A 8 -42.06 -14.20 -17.87
CA VAL A 8 -41.07 -13.35 -17.17
C VAL A 8 -41.11 -13.62 -15.65
N LEU A 9 -42.30 -13.90 -15.11
CA LEU A 9 -42.47 -14.18 -13.68
C LEU A 9 -41.94 -15.57 -13.26
N THR A 10 -41.96 -16.57 -14.15
CA THR A 10 -41.40 -17.90 -13.86
C THR A 10 -39.86 -17.92 -13.89
N LEU A 11 -39.21 -17.09 -14.72
CA LEU A 11 -37.74 -16.97 -14.69
C LEU A 11 -37.21 -16.29 -13.41
N SER A 12 -37.96 -15.36 -12.82
CA SER A 12 -37.58 -14.70 -11.56
C SER A 12 -37.68 -15.59 -10.31
N TYR A 13 -38.32 -16.77 -10.41
CA TYR A 13 -38.37 -17.76 -9.31
C TYR A 13 -37.28 -18.84 -9.41
N LEU A 14 -36.60 -18.96 -10.55
CA LEU A 14 -35.48 -19.89 -10.74
C LEU A 14 -34.12 -19.26 -10.41
N SER A 15 -34.06 -17.95 -10.17
CA SER A 15 -32.85 -17.23 -9.81
C SER A 15 -32.59 -17.16 -8.30
N THR A 16 -33.39 -17.83 -7.46
CA THR A 16 -32.89 -18.35 -6.18
C THR A 16 -31.97 -19.54 -6.43
N LEU A 17 -30.94 -19.33 -7.27
CA LEU A 17 -29.67 -19.99 -7.10
C LEU A 17 -29.30 -19.72 -5.64
N CYS A 18 -29.25 -20.78 -4.86
CA CYS A 18 -28.77 -20.76 -3.50
C CYS A 18 -27.50 -19.91 -3.50
N ALA A 19 -27.58 -18.70 -2.91
CA ALA A 19 -26.39 -17.97 -2.57
C ALA A 19 -25.67 -18.88 -1.59
N GLY A 20 -24.68 -19.63 -2.07
CA GLY A 20 -23.87 -20.48 -1.21
C GLY A 20 -23.35 -19.59 -0.09
N ASP A 21 -23.50 -20.04 1.15
CA ASP A 21 -23.03 -19.27 2.30
C ASP A 21 -21.55 -18.92 2.07
N LEU A 22 -21.25 -17.63 1.96
CA LEU A 22 -19.89 -17.13 1.87
C LEU A 22 -19.18 -17.50 3.17
N THR A 23 -18.34 -18.52 3.10
CA THR A 23 -17.46 -18.88 4.20
C THR A 23 -16.20 -18.03 4.12
N TYR A 24 -15.84 -17.39 5.22
CA TYR A 24 -14.61 -16.63 5.34
C TYR A 24 -13.87 -17.07 6.61
N SER A 25 -12.55 -16.89 6.59
CA SER A 25 -11.71 -17.05 7.77
C SER A 25 -10.94 -15.76 8.00
N ALA A 26 -10.74 -15.42 9.27
CA ALA A 26 -9.93 -14.28 9.67
C ALA A 26 -8.78 -14.79 10.54
N SER A 27 -7.58 -14.29 10.31
CA SER A 27 -6.42 -14.58 11.13
C SER A 27 -5.64 -13.30 11.38
N GLN A 28 -5.07 -13.19 12.59
CA GLN A 28 -4.24 -12.05 12.97
C GLN A 28 -2.83 -12.24 12.38
N LEU A 29 -2.33 -11.20 11.71
CA LEU A 29 -1.02 -11.23 11.06
C LEU A 29 0.10 -10.74 11.99
N THR A 30 -0.11 -9.61 12.66
CA THR A 30 0.91 -8.98 13.50
C THR A 30 0.45 -8.87 14.95
N HIS A 31 1.40 -8.70 15.86
CA HIS A 31 1.16 -8.61 17.30
C HIS A 31 1.88 -7.39 17.86
N GLY A 32 1.32 -6.79 18.90
CA GLY A 32 1.91 -5.66 19.60
C GLY A 32 3.22 -6.01 20.34
N PRO A 33 3.90 -5.01 20.93
CA PRO A 33 3.37 -3.69 21.29
C PRO A 33 3.44 -2.65 20.17
N LYS A 34 4.07 -2.94 19.03
CA LYS A 34 4.19 -2.01 17.89
C LYS A 34 2.93 -2.01 17.02
N HIS A 35 2.77 -0.99 16.20
CA HIS A 35 1.62 -0.82 15.30
C HIS A 35 2.04 -1.04 13.85
N HIS A 36 1.27 -1.86 13.12
CA HIS A 36 1.53 -2.18 11.71
C HIS A 36 0.38 -1.74 10.82
N PHE A 37 0.69 -1.02 9.74
CA PHE A 37 -0.32 -0.53 8.81
C PHE A 37 0.26 -0.39 7.40
N PHE A 38 -0.60 -0.44 6.37
CA PHE A 38 -0.16 -0.28 4.98
C PHE A 38 -0.41 1.15 4.45
N GLY A 39 -1.53 1.75 4.85
CA GLY A 39 -2.03 3.01 4.29
C GLY A 39 -3.17 2.78 3.30
N TYR A 40 -3.20 3.54 2.21
CA TYR A 40 -4.26 3.45 1.19
C TYR A 40 -4.30 2.08 0.49
N ILE A 41 -5.53 1.61 0.23
CA ILE A 41 -5.81 0.42 -0.59
C ILE A 41 -6.83 0.75 -1.67
N GLY A 42 -6.78 0.05 -2.80
CA GLY A 42 -7.87 0.06 -3.78
C GLY A 42 -7.79 1.08 -4.92
N GLN A 43 -6.70 1.87 -5.03
CA GLN A 43 -6.40 2.64 -6.24
C GLN A 43 -5.44 1.83 -7.12
N SER A 44 -5.73 1.60 -8.41
CA SER A 44 -4.78 1.09 -9.43
C SER A 44 -3.68 0.12 -8.92
N LEU A 45 -4.06 -1.07 -8.42
CA LEU A 45 -3.12 -2.09 -7.87
C LEU A 45 -2.36 -1.71 -6.59
N THR A 46 -2.81 -0.71 -5.84
CA THR A 46 -2.34 -0.43 -4.47
C THR A 46 -2.87 -1.54 -3.54
N ILE A 47 -2.14 -2.64 -3.48
CA ILE A 47 -2.41 -3.80 -2.62
C ILE A 47 -1.15 -4.14 -1.80
N PRO A 48 -1.29 -4.67 -0.60
CA PRO A 48 -0.13 -4.95 0.25
C PRO A 48 0.58 -6.26 -0.11
N TRP A 49 -0.08 -7.15 -0.85
CA TRP A 49 0.43 -8.47 -1.20
C TRP A 49 1.33 -8.42 -2.42
N ASN A 50 2.48 -9.09 -2.32
CA ASN A 50 3.32 -9.37 -3.48
C ASN A 50 2.62 -10.35 -4.43
N GLN A 51 3.21 -10.58 -5.61
CA GLN A 51 2.59 -11.38 -6.69
C GLN A 51 2.15 -12.78 -6.25
N SER A 52 2.97 -13.50 -5.49
CA SER A 52 2.65 -14.85 -4.98
C SER A 52 1.72 -14.84 -3.77
N GLY A 53 1.46 -13.68 -3.17
CA GLY A 53 0.73 -13.54 -1.92
C GLY A 53 1.51 -14.09 -0.72
N ARG A 54 2.84 -14.22 -0.78
CA ARG A 54 3.66 -14.61 0.37
C ARG A 54 3.94 -13.42 1.28
N PHE A 55 4.35 -12.29 0.71
CA PHE A 55 4.79 -11.13 1.46
C PHE A 55 3.72 -10.05 1.48
N ILE A 56 3.51 -9.43 2.65
CA ILE A 56 2.61 -8.30 2.86
C ILE A 56 3.43 -7.09 3.29
N LEU A 57 3.43 -6.01 2.53
CA LEU A 57 4.06 -4.75 2.92
C LEU A 57 3.34 -4.11 4.09
N CYS A 58 4.11 -3.54 5.02
CA CYS A 58 3.59 -2.67 6.07
C CYS A 58 4.65 -1.67 6.56
N LEU A 59 4.17 -0.58 7.13
CA LEU A 59 4.91 0.29 8.01
C LEU A 59 4.79 -0.24 9.45
N GLU A 60 5.86 -0.13 10.24
CA GLU A 60 5.85 -0.34 11.70
C GLU A 60 6.15 0.96 12.42
N THR A 61 5.37 1.27 13.45
CA THR A 61 5.54 2.47 14.30
C THR A 61 5.36 2.15 15.78
N ASP A 62 5.90 3.01 16.62
CA ASP A 62 5.82 2.92 18.08
C ASP A 62 4.58 3.62 18.66
N PHE A 63 3.83 4.32 17.82
CA PHE A 63 2.71 5.19 18.20
C PHE A 63 1.61 5.13 17.14
N HIS A 64 0.42 5.64 17.47
CA HIS A 64 -0.71 5.72 16.55
C HIS A 64 -1.67 6.90 16.85
N ASP A 65 -1.28 7.78 17.77
CA ASP A 65 -2.15 8.76 18.43
C ASP A 65 -1.81 10.22 18.06
N HIS A 66 -0.86 10.44 17.16
CA HIS A 66 -0.49 11.75 16.64
C HIS A 66 0.09 11.66 15.22
N MET A 67 0.23 12.80 14.54
CA MET A 67 0.89 12.85 13.23
C MET A 67 2.41 12.66 13.38
N PRO A 68 3.09 11.96 12.45
CA PRO A 68 4.53 11.72 12.55
C PRO A 68 5.35 13.01 12.60
N ARG A 69 6.30 13.09 13.53
CA ARG A 69 7.29 14.17 13.59
C ARG A 69 8.51 13.85 12.73
N PRO A 70 9.36 14.85 12.42
CA PRO A 70 10.50 14.61 11.55
C PRO A 70 11.51 13.57 12.01
N ASN A 71 11.62 13.37 13.32
CA ASN A 71 12.51 12.42 13.99
C ASN A 71 11.82 11.09 14.37
N GLU A 72 10.62 10.83 13.86
CA GLU A 72 9.84 9.63 14.12
C GLU A 72 9.64 8.85 12.80
N PRO A 73 10.69 8.20 12.25
CA PRO A 73 10.53 7.37 11.06
C PRO A 73 9.68 6.13 11.37
N ALA A 74 8.92 5.68 10.38
CA ALA A 74 8.33 4.35 10.39
C ALA A 74 9.31 3.36 9.75
N LYS A 75 9.38 2.13 10.28
CA LYS A 75 10.11 1.07 9.57
C LYS A 75 9.28 0.60 8.39
N VAL A 76 9.94 0.38 7.26
CA VAL A 76 9.39 -0.33 6.11
C VAL A 76 9.66 -1.82 6.31
N CYS A 77 8.60 -2.62 6.32
CA CYS A 77 8.63 -4.03 6.66
C CYS A 77 7.85 -4.87 5.64
N VAL A 78 8.13 -6.18 5.64
CA VAL A 78 7.23 -7.19 5.09
C VAL A 78 6.85 -8.23 6.15
N VAL A 79 5.62 -8.74 6.08
CA VAL A 79 5.19 -9.93 6.82
C VAL A 79 5.35 -11.15 5.91
N ASP A 80 6.10 -12.16 6.36
CA ASP A 80 6.23 -13.45 5.65
C ASP A 80 5.15 -14.43 6.10
N THR A 81 4.09 -14.56 5.31
CA THR A 81 2.93 -15.41 5.64
C THR A 81 3.23 -16.90 5.56
N LYS A 82 4.38 -17.29 4.99
CA LYS A 82 4.84 -18.68 4.92
C LYS A 82 5.84 -19.02 6.02
N ASP A 83 6.23 -18.05 6.84
CA ASP A 83 7.17 -18.20 7.95
C ASP A 83 6.55 -17.65 9.25
N GLY A 84 5.39 -18.19 9.63
CA GLY A 84 4.73 -17.87 10.89
C GLY A 84 4.32 -16.40 11.05
N ASN A 85 4.03 -15.70 9.94
CA ASN A 85 3.78 -14.26 9.91
C ASN A 85 4.94 -13.43 10.50
N ARG A 86 6.18 -13.89 10.33
CA ARG A 86 7.36 -13.15 10.80
C ARG A 86 7.46 -11.79 10.12
N ILE A 87 7.67 -10.76 10.93
CA ILE A 87 7.88 -9.39 10.46
C ILE A 87 9.37 -9.21 10.16
N ILE A 88 9.68 -8.75 8.96
CA ILE A 88 11.04 -8.54 8.47
C ILE A 88 11.23 -7.04 8.21
N PRO A 89 12.00 -6.33 9.05
CA PRO A 89 12.41 -4.95 8.79
C PRO A 89 13.35 -4.88 7.59
N LEU A 90 13.10 -3.93 6.71
CA LEU A 90 13.85 -3.74 5.46
C LEU A 90 14.53 -2.37 5.41
N ASP A 91 13.81 -1.31 5.74
CA ASP A 91 14.28 0.07 5.65
C ASP A 91 13.49 0.97 6.63
N GLU A 92 13.66 2.27 6.52
CA GLU A 92 12.88 3.29 7.22
C GLU A 92 12.37 4.36 6.25
N SER A 93 11.23 4.95 6.55
CA SER A 93 10.69 6.10 5.83
C SER A 93 10.27 7.22 6.77
N ARG A 94 10.62 8.46 6.39
CA ARG A 94 10.15 9.70 7.02
C ARG A 94 9.03 10.38 6.24
N ALA A 95 8.66 9.85 5.06
CA ALA A 95 7.56 10.34 4.24
C ALA A 95 6.35 9.42 4.38
N TYR A 96 5.61 9.58 5.49
CA TYR A 96 4.38 8.84 5.71
C TYR A 96 3.38 9.61 6.58
N ASN A 97 2.12 9.20 6.48
CA ASN A 97 1.09 9.47 7.48
C ASN A 97 0.22 8.21 7.65
N PHE A 98 -0.64 8.17 8.67
CA PHE A 98 -1.46 6.98 8.95
C PHE A 98 -2.54 6.71 7.89
N GLN A 99 -2.96 7.75 7.15
CA GLN A 99 -4.01 7.63 6.15
C GLN A 99 -3.49 7.03 4.84
N GLN A 100 -2.43 7.61 4.28
CA GLN A 100 -1.85 7.20 3.00
C GLN A 100 -0.74 6.16 3.15
N GLY A 101 -0.18 6.00 4.34
CA GLY A 101 1.08 5.29 4.53
C GLY A 101 2.21 6.06 3.85
N THR A 102 3.10 5.33 3.18
CA THR A 102 4.24 5.88 2.43
C THR A 102 4.04 5.81 0.91
N MET A 103 2.78 5.59 0.47
CA MET A 103 2.42 5.24 -0.91
C MET A 103 3.19 4.02 -1.43
N PHE A 104 2.93 2.88 -0.80
CA PHE A 104 3.49 1.61 -1.23
C PHE A 104 2.89 1.13 -2.55
N TYR A 105 3.76 0.62 -3.43
CA TYR A 105 3.36 -0.16 -4.60
C TYR A 105 4.34 -1.30 -4.80
N TRP A 106 3.85 -2.53 -4.95
CA TRP A 106 4.67 -3.55 -5.60
C TRP A 106 4.95 -3.11 -7.04
N ASN A 107 6.20 -3.24 -7.50
CA ASN A 107 6.59 -2.87 -8.84
C ASN A 107 5.91 -3.83 -9.83
N PRO A 108 4.99 -3.39 -10.71
CA PRO A 108 4.29 -4.32 -11.61
C PRO A 108 5.22 -5.11 -12.54
N ALA A 109 6.41 -4.58 -12.86
CA ALA A 109 7.42 -5.26 -13.65
C ALA A 109 8.22 -6.32 -12.86
N SER A 110 8.16 -6.30 -11.53
CA SER A 110 8.83 -7.25 -10.63
C SER A 110 8.06 -7.37 -9.30
N ALA A 111 6.77 -7.73 -9.39
CA ALA A 111 5.82 -7.62 -8.27
C ALA A 111 6.04 -8.68 -7.17
N GLU A 112 6.92 -9.64 -7.42
CA GLU A 112 7.35 -10.62 -6.42
C GLU A 112 8.45 -10.05 -5.50
N HIS A 113 9.34 -9.21 -6.04
CA HIS A 113 10.63 -8.89 -5.40
C HIS A 113 10.84 -7.39 -5.16
N GLN A 114 10.16 -6.52 -5.90
CA GLN A 114 10.44 -5.08 -5.85
C GLN A 114 9.21 -4.27 -5.48
N PHE A 115 9.44 -3.19 -4.74
CA PHE A 115 8.39 -2.26 -4.37
C PHE A 115 8.90 -0.83 -4.28
N PHE A 116 7.98 0.09 -4.48
CA PHE A 116 8.15 1.52 -4.32
C PHE A 116 7.63 1.97 -2.96
N PHE A 117 8.30 2.95 -2.38
CA PHE A 117 7.81 3.76 -1.26
C PHE A 117 8.38 5.17 -1.36
N ASN A 118 7.82 6.13 -0.64
CA ASN A 118 8.38 7.47 -0.56
C ASN A 118 9.27 7.61 0.68
N ASP A 119 10.33 8.39 0.60
CA ASP A 119 11.12 8.78 1.77
C ASP A 119 11.33 10.30 1.78
N ARG A 120 11.67 10.84 2.94
CA ARG A 120 11.97 12.25 3.12
C ARG A 120 13.39 12.39 3.62
N ASP A 121 14.17 13.13 2.85
CA ASP A 121 15.54 13.45 3.16
C ASP A 121 15.61 14.25 4.48
N PRO A 122 16.36 13.78 5.50
CA PRO A 122 16.37 14.41 6.81
C PRO A 122 17.06 15.77 6.83
N ASP A 123 18.00 16.00 5.91
CA ASP A 123 18.79 17.23 5.86
C ASP A 123 18.06 18.32 5.07
N THR A 124 17.41 17.95 3.96
CA THR A 124 16.77 18.91 3.04
C THR A 124 15.24 18.97 3.20
N GLY A 125 14.62 17.97 3.84
CA GLY A 125 13.16 17.85 3.93
C GLY A 125 12.48 17.47 2.62
N LYS A 126 13.24 17.17 1.56
CA LYS A 126 12.70 16.84 0.23
C LYS A 126 12.17 15.41 0.21
N VAL A 127 10.95 15.25 -0.30
CA VAL A 127 10.34 13.93 -0.52
C VAL A 127 10.75 13.39 -1.88
N PHE A 128 11.08 12.10 -1.94
CA PHE A 128 11.48 11.37 -3.14
C PHE A 128 10.95 9.93 -3.11
N THR A 129 10.97 9.26 -4.26
CA THR A 129 10.55 7.85 -4.37
C THR A 129 11.77 6.93 -4.29
N VAL A 130 11.66 5.84 -3.54
CA VAL A 130 12.62 4.74 -3.49
C VAL A 130 12.05 3.54 -4.24
N LEU A 131 12.87 2.88 -5.07
CA LEU A 131 12.64 1.51 -5.51
C LEU A 131 13.55 0.59 -4.68
N TYR A 132 12.94 -0.37 -4.00
CA TYR A 132 13.61 -1.32 -3.14
C TYR A 132 13.50 -2.74 -3.70
N ASP A 133 14.57 -3.51 -3.56
CA ASP A 133 14.63 -4.91 -3.94
C ASP A 133 14.72 -5.80 -2.69
N LEU A 134 13.75 -6.70 -2.56
CA LEU A 134 13.56 -7.56 -1.40
C LEU A 134 14.63 -8.65 -1.29
N ASP A 135 15.07 -9.19 -2.42
CA ASP A 135 16.05 -10.28 -2.47
C ASP A 135 17.44 -9.74 -2.13
N ASP A 136 17.81 -8.61 -2.75
CA ASP A 136 19.07 -7.92 -2.50
C ASP A 136 19.08 -7.16 -1.16
N ARG A 137 17.90 -6.94 -0.57
CA ARG A 137 17.68 -6.13 0.64
C ARG A 137 18.34 -4.76 0.59
N LYS A 138 18.08 -4.02 -0.49
CA LYS A 138 18.64 -2.66 -0.67
C LYS A 138 17.73 -1.77 -1.50
N ARG A 139 17.91 -0.46 -1.34
CA ARG A 139 17.45 0.55 -2.30
C ARG A 139 18.21 0.36 -3.60
N VAL A 140 17.52 0.00 -4.68
CA VAL A 140 18.14 -0.15 -6.01
C VAL A 140 18.07 1.14 -6.84
N HIS A 141 17.14 2.04 -6.52
CA HIS A 141 17.07 3.35 -7.13
C HIS A 141 16.39 4.38 -6.22
N GLU A 142 16.80 5.65 -6.31
CA GLU A 142 16.12 6.79 -5.69
C GLU A 142 15.79 7.84 -6.76
N TYR A 143 14.50 8.10 -6.96
CA TYR A 143 14.01 9.09 -7.92
C TYR A 143 13.97 10.47 -7.24
N ARG A 144 15.07 11.22 -7.35
CA ARG A 144 15.22 12.56 -6.76
C ARG A 144 15.12 13.65 -7.82
N PHE A 145 14.33 14.68 -7.53
CA PHE A 145 14.12 15.84 -8.40
C PHE A 145 14.43 17.13 -7.62
N GLU A 146 15.56 17.76 -7.92
CA GLU A 146 16.13 18.82 -7.08
C GLU A 146 15.26 20.09 -7.04
N GLU A 147 14.84 20.56 -8.21
CA GLU A 147 14.04 21.79 -8.38
C GLU A 147 12.55 21.57 -8.09
N THR A 148 12.06 20.35 -8.27
CA THR A 148 10.65 19.99 -8.08
C THR A 148 10.54 18.70 -7.27
N PRO A 149 10.80 18.73 -5.95
CA PRO A 149 10.72 17.53 -5.12
C PRO A 149 9.32 16.93 -5.16
N VAL A 150 9.23 15.67 -5.57
CA VAL A 150 7.98 14.93 -5.71
C VAL A 150 8.20 13.47 -5.32
N GLY A 151 7.18 12.86 -4.73
CA GLY A 151 7.12 11.42 -4.44
C GLY A 151 6.03 10.76 -5.27
N ASN A 152 6.09 9.44 -5.40
CA ASN A 152 5.09 8.67 -6.14
C ASN A 152 3.71 8.78 -5.47
N SER A 153 2.67 8.86 -6.29
CA SER A 153 1.25 8.87 -5.85
C SER A 153 0.39 7.89 -6.66
N GLY A 154 1.02 7.01 -7.43
CA GLY A 154 0.33 6.06 -8.29
C GLY A 154 1.27 5.48 -9.34
N VAL A 155 1.43 4.15 -9.33
CA VAL A 155 2.22 3.42 -10.33
C VAL A 155 1.30 2.89 -11.42
N ALA A 156 1.69 3.05 -12.68
CA ALA A 156 0.92 2.54 -13.80
C ALA A 156 0.89 1.00 -13.78
N PRO A 157 -0.23 0.33 -14.11
CA PRO A 157 -0.32 -1.14 -14.08
C PRO A 157 0.68 -1.87 -14.98
N ASN A 158 1.21 -1.21 -16.02
CA ASN A 158 2.26 -1.76 -16.87
C ASN A 158 3.68 -1.65 -16.26
N GLY A 159 3.83 -0.94 -15.14
CA GLY A 159 5.11 -0.75 -14.44
C GLY A 159 6.10 0.21 -15.10
N GLU A 160 5.74 0.83 -16.22
CA GLU A 160 6.67 1.65 -17.01
C GLU A 160 6.79 3.09 -16.50
N SER A 161 5.81 3.56 -15.72
CA SER A 161 5.76 4.93 -15.22
C SER A 161 4.98 5.03 -13.91
N PHE A 162 5.18 6.14 -13.20
CA PHE A 162 4.35 6.53 -12.07
C PHE A 162 4.04 8.02 -12.13
N LEU A 163 2.91 8.42 -11.56
CA LEU A 163 2.59 9.82 -11.31
C LEU A 163 3.15 10.23 -9.96
N ALA A 164 3.62 11.47 -9.87
CA ALA A 164 4.24 12.01 -8.68
C ALA A 164 3.63 13.37 -8.30
N ILE A 165 3.57 13.65 -7.00
CA ILE A 165 3.06 14.92 -6.47
C ILE A 165 4.04 15.51 -5.46
N ASN A 166 3.93 16.82 -5.26
CA ASN A 166 4.72 17.52 -4.24
C ASN A 166 4.00 17.41 -2.89
N TYR A 167 4.53 16.54 -2.01
CA TYR A 167 3.94 16.26 -0.70
C TYR A 167 3.98 17.45 0.25
N ALA A 168 5.02 18.29 0.20
CA ALA A 168 5.06 19.53 1.01
C ALA A 168 3.92 20.50 0.65
N ARG A 169 3.56 20.59 -0.65
CA ARG A 169 2.39 21.34 -1.09
C ARG A 169 1.09 20.69 -0.61
N MET A 170 1.03 19.36 -0.61
CA MET A 170 -0.14 18.63 -0.12
C MET A 170 -0.33 18.84 1.38
N ASP A 171 0.72 18.75 2.19
CA ASP A 171 0.70 19.01 3.64
C ASP A 171 0.19 20.42 3.94
N ARG A 172 0.75 21.43 3.27
CA ARG A 172 0.30 22.83 3.42
C ARG A 172 -1.18 23.03 3.09
N LEU A 173 -1.70 22.34 2.07
CA LEU A 173 -3.07 22.54 1.57
C LEU A 173 -4.09 21.57 2.18
N ARG A 174 -3.62 20.44 2.74
CA ARG A 174 -4.41 19.37 3.37
C ARG A 174 -3.60 18.70 4.49
N PRO A 175 -3.52 19.32 5.68
CA PRO A 175 -2.63 18.92 6.78
C PRO A 175 -2.84 17.50 7.36
N VAL A 176 -3.91 16.81 6.96
CA VAL A 176 -4.20 15.44 7.40
C VAL A 176 -3.62 14.40 6.44
N THR A 177 -3.35 14.79 5.18
CA THR A 177 -2.99 13.87 4.10
C THR A 177 -1.60 14.09 3.52
N GLY A 178 -0.92 15.19 3.84
CA GLY A 178 0.41 15.47 3.30
C GLY A 178 1.56 14.77 4.00
#